data_AF-A3U311-F1
#
_entry.id   AF-A3U311-F1
#
_cell.length_a   1.000
_cell.length_b   1.000
_cell.length_c   1.000
_cell.angle_alpha   90.00
_cell.angle_beta   90.00
_cell.angle_gamma   90.00
#
_symmetry.space_group_name_H-M   'P 1'
#
loop_
_entity.id
_entity.type
_entity.pdbx_description
1 polymer ?
#
loop_
_entity_poly.entity_id
_entity_poly.type
_entity_poly.pdbx_seq_one_letter_code
_entity_poly.pdbx_strand_id
1 'polypeptide(L)' 'MLRLLLGAAAGILAYRTYKRTRPSTPRHVRDAGPGQMRNPPRRWDIVDETADESFPASDPPGTY' A
#
# COMPACT_ATOMS: atom_id res chain seq x y z
N MET A 1 -24.28 -12.37 36.15
CA MET A 1 -24.53 -11.41 35.05
C MET A 1 -23.36 -10.41 34.89
N LEU A 2 -22.96 -9.68 35.95
CA LEU A 2 -21.90 -8.64 35.87
C LEU A 2 -20.48 -9.13 35.45
N ARG A 3 -20.11 -10.38 35.75
CA ARG A 3 -18.79 -10.96 35.41
C ARG A 3 -18.61 -11.28 33.92
N LEU A 4 -19.70 -11.56 33.18
CA LEU A 4 -19.65 -11.82 31.74
C LEU A 4 -19.44 -10.53 30.92
N LEU A 5 -20.00 -9.40 31.38
CA LEU A 5 -19.84 -8.10 30.73
C LEU A 5 -18.41 -7.55 30.86
N LEU A 6 -17.74 -7.79 31.99
CA LEU A 6 -16.33 -7.40 32.20
C LEU A 6 -15.36 -8.16 31.27
N GLY A 7 -15.59 -9.46 31.04
CA GLY A 7 -14.78 -10.26 30.11
C GLY A 7 -14.94 -9.81 28.65
N ALA A 8 -16.15 -9.45 28.24
CA ALA A 8 -16.42 -8.93 26.91
C ALA A 8 -15.73 -7.58 26.66
N ALA A 9 -15.77 -6.66 27.63
CA ALA A 9 -15.10 -5.36 27.53
C ALA A 9 -13.57 -5.50 27.44
N ALA A 10 -12.97 -6.37 28.26
CA ALA A 10 -11.53 -6.66 28.20
C ALA A 10 -11.11 -7.29 26.86
N GLY A 11 -11.91 -8.23 26.35
CA GLY A 11 -11.68 -8.85 25.03
C GLY A 11 -11.76 -7.86 23.87
N ILE A 12 -12.74 -6.94 23.88
CA ILE A 12 -12.88 -5.89 22.87
C ILE A 12 -11.69 -4.92 22.93
N LEU A 13 -11.25 -4.52 24.13
CA LEU A 13 -10.12 -3.61 24.30
C LEU A 13 -8.82 -4.25 23.80
N ALA A 14 -8.55 -5.51 24.17
CA ALA A 14 -7.39 -6.26 23.73
C ALA A 14 -7.39 -6.50 22.20
N TYR A 15 -8.55 -6.76 21.60
CA TYR A 15 -8.67 -6.92 20.15
C TYR A 15 -8.37 -5.61 19.39
N ARG A 16 -8.83 -4.47 19.93
CA ARG A 16 -8.57 -3.14 19.34
C ARG A 16 -7.10 -2.76 19.41
N THR A 17 -6.41 -3.06 20.52
CA THR A 17 -4.97 -2.81 20.65
C THR A 17 -4.17 -3.74 19.73
N TYR A 18 -4.52 -5.03 19.66
CA TYR A 18 -3.87 -5.99 18.76
C TYR A 18 -3.97 -5.60 17.28
N LYS A 19 -5.14 -5.13 16.82
CA LYS A 19 -5.30 -4.67 15.42
C LYS A 19 -4.49 -3.40 15.11
N ARG A 20 -4.24 -2.53 16.09
CA ARG A 20 -3.43 -1.30 15.90
C ARG A 20 -1.96 -1.60 15.65
N THR A 21 -1.44 -2.69 16.19
CA THR A 21 0.00 -3.02 16.11
C THR A 21 0.34 -3.94 14.94
N ARG A 22 -0.58 -4.19 13.99
CA ARG A 22 -0.25 -5.01 12.82
C ARG A 22 0.78 -4.26 11.97
N PRO A 23 2.01 -4.75 11.85
CA PRO A 23 2.99 -4.14 10.97
C PRO A 23 2.48 -4.30 9.55
N SER A 24 2.26 -3.19 8.84
CA SER A 24 2.10 -3.25 7.39
C SER A 24 3.47 -3.59 6.82
N THR A 25 3.62 -4.75 6.18
CA THR A 25 4.81 -5.02 5.38
C THR A 25 4.82 -3.99 4.25
N PRO A 26 5.85 -3.12 4.15
CA PRO A 26 5.96 -2.23 3.01
C PRO A 26 6.00 -3.09 1.75
N ARG A 27 5.03 -2.90 0.86
CA ARG A 27 5.02 -3.59 -0.42
C ARG A 27 6.13 -2.98 -1.24
N HIS A 28 7.06 -3.81 -1.72
CA HIS A 28 8.06 -3.35 -2.66
C HIS A 28 7.35 -2.91 -3.95
N VAL A 29 7.47 -1.62 -4.26
CA VAL A 29 7.05 -1.04 -5.54
C VAL A 29 8.32 -0.92 -6.36
N ARG A 30 8.30 -1.39 -7.61
CA ARG A 30 9.43 -1.25 -8.51
C ARG A 30 9.57 0.20 -8.96
N ASP A 31 10.78 0.59 -9.37
CA ASP A 31 10.97 1.87 -10.06
C ASP A 31 10.22 1.87 -11.40
N ALA A 32 9.94 3.07 -11.91
CA ALA A 32 9.38 3.25 -13.25
C ALA A 32 10.46 3.04 -14.33
N GLY A 33 10.01 2.80 -15.56
CA GLY A 33 10.88 2.79 -16.73
C GLY A 33 11.02 1.42 -17.41
N PRO A 34 11.49 1.41 -18.68
CA PRO A 34 11.56 0.20 -19.49
C PRO A 34 12.57 -0.81 -18.95
N GLY A 35 13.62 -0.35 -18.24
CA GLY A 35 14.60 -1.23 -17.61
C GLY A 35 14.02 -2.08 -16.47
N GLN A 36 12.88 -1.68 -15.92
CA GLN A 36 12.16 -2.39 -14.86
C GLN A 36 11.09 -3.33 -15.41
N MET A 37 11.00 -3.47 -16.74
CA MET A 37 10.05 -4.34 -17.43
C MET A 37 10.73 -5.60 -17.95
N ARG A 38 10.05 -6.75 -17.81
CA ARG A 38 10.49 -8.00 -18.42
C ARG A 38 10.50 -7.94 -19.95
N ASN A 39 9.52 -7.25 -20.53
CA ASN A 39 9.34 -7.09 -21.97
C ASN A 39 9.05 -5.61 -22.27
N PRO A 40 10.07 -4.75 -22.33
CA PRO A 40 9.85 -3.33 -22.54
C PRO A 40 9.38 -3.03 -23.97
N PRO A 41 8.60 -1.96 -24.17
CA PRO A 41 8.25 -1.48 -25.51
C PRO A 41 9.51 -0.96 -26.24
N ARG A 42 9.45 -0.96 -27.58
CA ARG A 42 10.56 -0.47 -28.42
C ARG A 42 10.77 1.05 -28.34
N ARG A 43 9.72 1.78 -28.00
CA ARG A 43 9.72 3.22 -27.77
C ARG A 43 9.18 3.45 -26.37
N TRP A 44 9.71 4.48 -25.73
CA TRP A 44 9.33 4.92 -24.40
C TRP A 44 9.38 6.44 -24.42
N ASP A 45 8.27 7.07 -24.08
CA ASP A 45 8.19 8.52 -23.98
C ASP A 45 7.77 8.98 -22.58
N ILE A 46 7.61 10.29 -22.42
CA ILE A 46 7.26 10.89 -21.13
C ILE A 46 5.86 10.49 -20.64
N VAL A 47 4.94 10.16 -21.56
CA VAL A 47 3.59 9.70 -21.22
C VAL A 47 3.66 8.28 -20.65
N ASP A 48 4.49 7.42 -21.24
CA ASP A 48 4.76 6.08 -20.71
C ASP A 48 5.38 6.14 -19.31
N GLU A 49 6.37 7.02 -19.10
CA GLU A 49 7.04 7.21 -17.81
C GLU A 49 6.06 7.68 -16.72
N THR A 50 5.34 8.77 -16.97
CA THR A 50 4.38 9.32 -15.99
C THR A 50 3.23 8.36 -15.70
N ALA A 51 2.80 7.57 -16.69
CA ALA A 51 1.81 6.52 -16.48
C ALA A 51 2.37 5.41 -15.58
N ASP A 52 3.62 4.99 -15.76
CA ASP A 52 4.26 3.96 -14.93
C ASP A 52 4.49 4.45 -13.49
N GLU A 53 4.94 5.69 -13.31
CA GLU A 53 5.15 6.33 -12.00
C GLU A 53 3.86 6.49 -11.19
N SER A 54 2.71 6.55 -11.86
CA SER A 54 1.41 6.62 -11.19
C SER A 54 1.07 5.33 -10.42
N PHE A 55 1.78 4.21 -10.64
CA PHE A 55 1.51 2.98 -9.92
C PHE A 55 2.22 2.94 -8.56
N PRO A 56 1.55 2.55 -7.46
CA PRO A 56 0.15 2.12 -7.34
C PRO A 56 -0.85 3.25 -6.99
N ALA A 57 -0.41 4.50 -6.93
CA ALA A 57 -1.17 5.62 -6.35
C ALA A 57 -2.17 6.31 -7.29
N SER A 58 -2.31 5.87 -8.54
CA SER A 58 -3.18 6.40 -9.62
C SER A 58 -2.97 7.87 -10.02
N ASP A 59 -2.20 8.65 -9.27
CA ASP A 59 -1.88 10.05 -9.59
C ASP A 59 -0.45 10.13 -10.15
N PRO A 60 -0.25 10.65 -11.38
CA PRO A 60 1.09 10.84 -11.94
C PRO A 60 1.82 12.00 -11.24
N PRO A 61 3.16 12.02 -11.27
CA PRO A 61 3.93 13.11 -10.68
C PRO A 61 3.68 14.43 -11.42
N GLY A 62 3.67 15.53 -10.66
CA GLY A 62 3.52 16.86 -11.23
C GLY A 62 4.78 17.30 -11.99
N THR A 63 4.70 17.40 -13.31
CA THR A 63 5.74 17.98 -14.17
C THR A 63 5.42 19.47 -14.40
N TYR A 64 6.03 20.38 -13.62
CA TYR A 64 5.86 21.84 -13.73
C TYR A 64 7.07 22.51 -14.37
#